data_AF-A0AAD7I903-F1
#
_entry.id   AF-A0AAD7I903-F1
#
_cell.length_a   1.000
_cell.length_b   1.000
_cell.length_c   1.000
_cell.angle_alpha   90.00
_cell.angle_beta   90.00
_cell.angle_gamma   90.00
#
_symmetry.space_group_name_H-M   'P 1'
#
loop_
_entity.id
_entity.type
_entity.pdbx_description
1 polymer ?
#
loop_
_entity_poly.entity_id
_entity_poly.type
_entity_poly.pdbx_seq_one_letter_code
_entity_poly.pdbx_strand_id
1 'polypeptide(L)'
;MGQSLAQPSHPPGMDTRPMSELHLTEAEYAEYKTHYASDTMYKTVYGRSRNLRVIGFNEDTKGVFRTCNPDGHDYVEVPWSDMDSVKWIAQRIEDKIRVAFHHWYLATADGVVFKTFGELVGSTAAFQVPGQVVLTLLMPTDLATFAATHLKQHKWKKTTAAPCTSRGELEKCVAEFHLIDAQPSPGWAMYRGQRKAADKYIEEALEHYAGDERPQIYDKIEAAVADVLELTDLGDQEDAIHDCIVPLSVELGDDGWGNVSHAEVFSRVYSPTKPTAVDVYLEYHYRTRYESVEFYCNVYYRLEPINDTKLNLRMPLGPNKMNGFYPVFEMGLADIPPGRRWRAIDERTFGISTTQTRALHSILFGDTSGSDSEGLADKISVREMLELLLASVGISFYAASDPNDEDDQDEFIMGDLRWEGLEGSERWLGRKIRSVAGDAPMNNDEESEDGNPDDDDDDEYDSDEDEEEDEAEGEEDEEED
;
A
#
# COMPACT_ATOMS: atom_id res chain seq x y z
N MET A 1 18.41 16.30 11.61
CA MET A 1 19.29 17.10 10.74
C MET A 1 18.36 17.76 9.74
N GLY A 2 18.31 19.10 9.68
CA GLY A 2 17.36 19.79 8.82
C GLY A 2 17.79 19.66 7.36
N GLN A 3 17.23 18.68 6.66
CA GLN A 3 17.16 18.76 5.20
C GLN A 3 16.12 19.83 4.87
N SER A 4 16.56 20.81 4.08
CA SER A 4 15.69 21.78 3.42
C SER A 4 14.54 21.03 2.76
N LEU A 5 13.31 21.56 2.89
CA LEU A 5 12.16 21.22 2.05
C LEU A 5 12.67 20.85 0.67
N ALA A 6 12.43 19.62 0.24
CA ALA A 6 12.83 19.15 -1.07
C ALA A 6 12.04 19.98 -2.09
N GLN A 7 12.64 21.10 -2.54
CA GLN A 7 12.20 21.71 -3.79
C GLN A 7 12.29 20.60 -4.84
N PRO A 8 11.26 20.43 -5.69
CA PRO A 8 11.35 19.47 -6.78
C PRO A 8 12.63 19.80 -7.55
N SER A 9 13.63 18.93 -7.41
CA SER A 9 14.92 19.13 -8.05
C SER A 9 14.67 18.99 -9.55
N HIS A 10 14.92 20.06 -10.30
CA HIS A 10 14.90 19.96 -11.75
C HIS A 10 15.82 18.80 -12.14
N PRO A 11 15.36 17.84 -12.96
CA PRO A 11 16.29 16.95 -13.61
C PRO A 11 17.26 17.83 -14.40
N PRO A 12 18.58 17.67 -14.20
CA PRO A 12 19.56 18.56 -14.79
C PRO A 12 19.41 18.54 -16.32
N GLY A 13 19.14 19.71 -16.91
CA GLY A 13 19.07 19.88 -18.36
C GLY A 13 17.68 20.03 -18.98
N MET A 14 16.60 20.18 -18.20
CA MET A 14 15.30 20.53 -18.79
C MET A 14 15.28 21.95 -19.37
N ASP A 15 14.73 22.06 -20.58
CA ASP A 15 14.59 23.31 -21.31
C ASP A 15 13.57 24.24 -20.62
N THR A 16 13.98 25.47 -20.30
CA THR A 16 13.15 26.47 -19.60
C THR A 16 12.47 27.45 -20.54
N ARG A 17 12.56 27.24 -21.86
CA ARG A 17 11.84 28.07 -22.84
C ARG A 17 10.32 27.95 -22.67
N PRO A 18 9.55 29.00 -23.03
CA PRO A 18 8.11 28.91 -23.12
C PRO A 18 7.67 27.74 -24.01
N MET A 19 6.54 27.13 -23.71
CA MET A 19 5.97 26.02 -24.48
C MET A 19 5.74 26.40 -25.93
N SER A 20 5.34 27.65 -26.19
CA SER A 20 5.14 28.18 -27.54
C SER A 20 6.41 28.17 -28.40
N GLU A 21 7.60 28.28 -27.80
CA GLU A 21 8.90 28.19 -28.49
C GLU A 21 9.36 26.75 -28.71
N LEU A 22 8.82 25.80 -27.95
CA LEU A 22 9.09 24.37 -28.07
C LEU A 22 8.11 23.65 -28.99
N HIS A 23 7.04 24.33 -29.40
CA HIS A 23 6.02 23.80 -30.29
C HIS A 23 6.57 23.61 -31.70
N LEU A 24 6.60 22.35 -32.14
CA LEU A 24 7.11 21.96 -33.45
C LEU A 24 6.04 22.10 -34.53
N THR A 25 6.45 22.57 -35.71
CA THR A 25 5.61 22.46 -36.91
C THR A 25 5.38 20.99 -37.26
N GLU A 26 4.39 20.71 -38.12
CA GLU A 26 4.10 19.34 -38.53
C GLU A 26 5.29 18.62 -39.18
N ALA A 27 6.07 19.36 -39.99
CA ALA A 27 7.25 18.82 -40.66
C ALA A 27 8.39 18.54 -39.66
N GLU A 28 8.67 19.47 -38.75
CA GLU A 28 9.68 19.29 -37.71
C GLU A 28 9.31 18.16 -36.75
N TYR A 29 8.03 18.02 -36.41
CA TYR A 29 7.55 16.95 -35.57
C TYR A 29 7.66 15.57 -36.25
N ALA A 30 7.36 15.50 -37.55
CA ALA A 30 7.56 14.28 -38.33
C ALA A 30 9.05 13.87 -38.35
N GLU A 31 9.96 14.81 -38.57
CA GLU A 31 11.42 14.57 -38.50
C GLU A 31 11.84 14.13 -37.10
N TYR A 32 11.38 14.82 -36.05
CA TYR A 32 11.61 14.44 -34.66
C TYR A 32 11.22 12.99 -34.37
N LYS A 33 10.04 12.54 -34.80
CA LYS A 33 9.59 11.14 -34.61
C LYS A 33 10.42 10.10 -35.37
N THR A 34 11.10 10.48 -36.46
CA THR A 34 12.02 9.56 -37.15
C THR A 34 13.29 9.30 -36.35
N HIS A 35 13.75 10.28 -35.58
CA HIS A 35 14.95 10.18 -34.75
C HIS A 35 14.67 9.61 -33.36
N TYR A 36 13.50 9.90 -32.81
CA TYR A 36 13.05 9.47 -31.50
C TYR A 36 11.87 8.52 -31.63
N ALA A 37 12.08 7.40 -32.32
CA ALA A 37 11.06 6.38 -32.55
C ALA A 37 10.44 5.97 -31.20
N SER A 38 9.24 6.49 -30.94
CA SER A 38 8.46 6.16 -29.77
C SER A 38 7.90 4.74 -29.95
N ASP A 39 7.92 3.95 -28.88
CA ASP A 39 7.21 2.68 -28.79
C ASP A 39 5.80 2.81 -29.40
N THR A 40 5.41 1.95 -30.33
CA THR A 40 4.09 2.06 -30.97
C THR A 40 2.94 1.64 -30.05
N MET A 41 3.24 1.00 -28.90
CA MET A 41 2.22 0.47 -28.00
C MET A 41 1.26 1.55 -27.46
N TYR A 42 1.72 2.78 -27.20
CA TYR A 42 0.82 3.85 -26.71
C TYR A 42 -0.29 4.21 -27.70
N LYS A 43 -0.19 3.88 -28.99
CA LYS A 43 -1.23 4.25 -29.97
C LYS A 43 -2.50 3.43 -29.80
N THR A 44 -2.40 2.24 -29.21
CA THR A 44 -3.54 1.37 -28.92
C THR A 44 -3.94 1.54 -27.46
N VAL A 45 -5.23 1.77 -27.21
CA VAL A 45 -5.78 1.76 -25.84
C VAL A 45 -6.44 0.41 -25.63
N TYR A 46 -5.88 -0.39 -24.73
CA TYR A 46 -6.39 -1.72 -24.43
C TYR A 46 -7.51 -1.64 -23.38
N GLY A 47 -8.57 -2.43 -23.53
CA GLY A 47 -9.67 -2.49 -22.56
C GLY A 47 -10.64 -1.31 -22.62
N ARG A 48 -11.25 -0.96 -21.48
CA ARG A 48 -12.29 0.07 -21.40
C ARG A 48 -11.67 1.46 -21.46
N SER A 49 -11.68 2.06 -22.64
CA SER A 49 -11.15 3.41 -22.86
C SER A 49 -12.02 4.49 -22.21
N ARG A 50 -11.37 5.45 -21.53
CA ARG A 50 -11.94 6.69 -21.00
C ARG A 50 -11.18 7.89 -21.58
N ASN A 51 -11.76 9.09 -21.53
CA ASN A 51 -11.06 10.31 -21.93
C ASN A 51 -10.55 11.08 -20.72
N LEU A 52 -9.26 11.41 -20.75
CA LEU A 52 -8.57 12.30 -19.83
C LEU A 52 -8.59 13.71 -20.42
N ARG A 53 -8.85 14.73 -19.60
CA ARG A 53 -8.68 16.13 -19.99
C ARG A 53 -7.37 16.68 -19.43
N VAL A 54 -6.63 17.41 -20.25
CA VAL A 54 -5.39 18.09 -19.85
C VAL A 54 -5.54 19.58 -20.08
N ILE A 55 -5.36 20.38 -19.04
CA ILE A 55 -5.50 21.84 -19.05
C ILE A 55 -4.12 22.52 -18.92
N GLY A 56 -3.97 23.70 -19.50
CA GLY A 56 -2.74 24.49 -19.37
C GLY A 56 -2.72 25.28 -18.06
N PHE A 57 -1.60 25.27 -17.36
CA PHE A 57 -1.44 26.02 -16.09
C PHE A 57 -1.42 27.55 -16.29
N ASN A 58 -0.79 28.01 -17.37
CA ASN A 58 -0.59 29.43 -17.66
C ASN A 58 -1.09 29.81 -19.07
N GLU A 59 -1.07 31.10 -19.41
CA GLU A 59 -1.58 31.55 -20.72
C GLU A 59 -0.75 31.07 -21.91
N ASP A 60 0.53 30.75 -21.72
CA ASP A 60 1.41 30.22 -22.77
C ASP A 60 1.00 28.79 -23.15
N THR A 61 0.92 27.90 -22.17
CA THR A 61 0.43 26.51 -22.34
C THR A 61 -1.00 26.46 -22.91
N LYS A 62 -1.91 27.29 -22.39
CA LYS A 62 -3.26 27.44 -22.95
C LYS A 62 -3.26 27.98 -24.39
N GLY A 63 -2.32 28.85 -24.73
CA GLY A 63 -2.13 29.39 -26.08
C GLY A 63 -1.76 28.29 -27.08
N VAL A 64 -0.85 27.38 -26.70
CA VAL A 64 -0.49 26.21 -27.49
C VAL A 64 -1.70 25.30 -27.68
N PHE A 65 -2.44 24.98 -26.61
CA PHE A 65 -3.62 24.12 -26.71
C PHE A 65 -4.69 24.68 -27.66
N ARG A 66 -4.97 25.99 -27.59
CA ARG A 66 -5.89 26.66 -28.52
C ARG A 66 -5.45 26.57 -29.98
N THR A 67 -4.15 26.54 -30.23
CA THR A 67 -3.58 26.42 -31.58
C THR A 67 -3.70 24.99 -32.11
N CYS A 68 -3.58 23.99 -31.23
CA CYS A 68 -3.68 22.57 -31.58
C CYS A 68 -5.13 22.08 -31.71
N ASN A 69 -6.11 22.79 -31.11
CA ASN A 69 -7.52 22.44 -31.17
C ASN A 69 -8.26 23.22 -32.28
N PRO A 70 -8.92 22.54 -33.24
CA PRO A 70 -9.73 23.20 -34.27
C PRO A 70 -10.85 24.08 -33.70
N ASP A 71 -11.42 23.68 -32.57
CA ASP A 71 -12.52 24.37 -31.88
C ASP A 71 -12.02 25.52 -30.96
N GLY A 72 -10.71 25.72 -30.86
CA GLY A 72 -10.11 26.78 -30.06
C GLY A 72 -10.22 26.57 -28.54
N HIS A 73 -10.40 25.33 -28.09
CA HIS A 73 -10.38 24.98 -26.66
C HIS A 73 -8.98 25.12 -26.05
N ASP A 74 -8.92 25.49 -24.78
CA ASP A 74 -7.69 25.66 -23.98
C ASP A 74 -7.31 24.40 -23.19
N TYR A 75 -7.77 23.23 -23.65
CA TYR A 75 -7.49 21.92 -23.09
C TYR A 75 -7.35 20.89 -24.21
N VAL A 76 -6.63 19.79 -23.97
CA VAL A 76 -6.61 18.63 -24.88
C VAL A 76 -7.23 17.42 -24.19
N GLU A 77 -7.91 16.58 -24.96
CA GLU A 77 -8.43 15.31 -24.46
C GLU A 77 -7.69 14.13 -25.10
N VAL A 78 -7.26 13.17 -24.30
CA VAL A 78 -6.59 11.95 -24.78
C VAL A 78 -7.29 10.71 -24.21
N PRO A 79 -7.42 9.64 -25.00
CA PRO A 79 -7.96 8.39 -24.50
C PRO A 79 -6.91 7.69 -23.62
N TRP A 80 -7.40 6.99 -22.60
CA TRP A 80 -6.58 6.17 -21.71
C TRP A 80 -7.35 4.93 -21.21
N SER A 81 -6.64 3.97 -20.61
CA SER A 81 -7.18 2.85 -19.85
C SER A 81 -6.31 2.47 -18.66
N ASP A 82 -6.83 1.63 -17.77
CA ASP A 82 -6.16 1.23 -16.52
C ASP A 82 -4.83 0.50 -16.76
N MET A 83 -4.62 -0.06 -17.97
CA MET A 83 -3.38 -0.73 -18.39
C MET A 83 -2.33 0.24 -18.95
N ASP A 84 -2.67 1.52 -19.13
CA ASP A 84 -1.71 2.49 -19.64
C ASP A 84 -0.69 2.86 -18.57
N SER A 85 0.51 3.24 -19.02
CA SER A 85 1.43 4.03 -18.19
C SER A 85 1.15 5.53 -18.38
N VAL A 86 1.53 6.33 -17.39
CA VAL A 86 1.52 7.80 -17.51
C VAL A 86 2.36 8.25 -18.72
N LYS A 87 3.39 7.50 -19.10
CA LYS A 87 4.25 7.76 -20.27
C LYS A 87 3.47 7.60 -21.57
N TRP A 88 2.64 6.58 -21.69
CA TRP A 88 1.81 6.39 -22.87
C TRP A 88 0.79 7.51 -23.01
N ILE A 89 0.19 7.94 -21.89
CA ILE A 89 -0.66 9.14 -21.87
C ILE A 89 0.14 10.37 -22.32
N ALA A 90 1.34 10.57 -21.78
CA ALA A 90 2.19 11.70 -22.12
C ALA A 90 2.59 11.73 -23.60
N GLN A 91 2.85 10.56 -24.20
CA GLN A 91 3.13 10.43 -25.64
C GLN A 91 1.90 10.75 -26.50
N ARG A 92 0.69 10.36 -26.09
CA ARG A 92 -0.55 10.76 -26.79
C ARG A 92 -0.79 12.27 -26.70
N ILE A 93 -0.45 12.88 -25.57
CA ILE A 93 -0.51 14.34 -25.41
C ILE A 93 0.50 14.99 -26.35
N GLU A 94 1.75 14.50 -26.36
CA GLU A 94 2.82 14.96 -27.27
C GLU A 94 2.37 14.93 -28.73
N ASP A 95 1.73 13.84 -29.19
CA ASP A 95 1.22 13.72 -30.56
C ASP A 95 0.19 14.81 -30.92
N LYS A 96 -0.58 15.29 -29.93
CA LYS A 96 -1.56 16.37 -30.11
C LYS A 96 -0.95 17.76 -30.08
N ILE A 97 -0.07 18.00 -29.11
CA ILE A 97 0.46 19.35 -28.83
C ILE A 97 1.79 19.62 -29.52
N ARG A 98 2.43 18.59 -30.10
CA ARG A 98 3.71 18.64 -30.83
C ARG A 98 4.86 19.27 -30.02
N VAL A 99 4.86 19.05 -28.72
CA VAL A 99 5.92 19.46 -27.77
C VAL A 99 6.37 18.20 -27.04
N ALA A 100 7.65 17.87 -27.17
CA ALA A 100 8.22 16.65 -26.59
C ALA A 100 7.92 16.52 -25.08
N PHE A 101 7.48 15.35 -24.63
CA PHE A 101 7.07 15.15 -23.22
C PHE A 101 8.21 15.27 -22.21
N HIS A 102 9.46 15.31 -22.68
CA HIS A 102 10.64 15.59 -21.86
C HIS A 102 10.77 17.06 -21.42
N HIS A 103 9.91 17.95 -21.90
CA HIS A 103 9.96 19.39 -21.62
C HIS A 103 8.87 19.88 -20.67
N TRP A 104 7.98 19.02 -20.20
CA TRP A 104 6.86 19.41 -19.35
C TRP A 104 6.51 18.29 -18.36
N TYR A 105 5.72 18.66 -17.36
CA TYR A 105 5.20 17.75 -16.35
C TYR A 105 3.68 17.70 -16.42
N LEU A 106 3.12 16.63 -15.86
CA LEU A 106 1.70 16.57 -15.55
C LEU A 106 1.53 16.70 -14.04
N ALA A 107 0.47 17.36 -13.63
CA ALA A 107 0.07 17.42 -12.25
C ALA A 107 -1.43 17.18 -12.09
N THR A 108 -1.81 16.56 -10.99
CA THR A 108 -3.19 16.32 -10.62
C THR A 108 -3.80 17.56 -9.98
N ALA A 109 -5.13 17.61 -9.91
CA ALA A 109 -5.84 18.72 -9.27
C ALA A 109 -5.57 18.82 -7.75
N ASP A 110 -5.27 17.70 -7.10
CA ASP A 110 -4.94 17.63 -5.67
C ASP A 110 -3.45 17.85 -5.38
N GLY A 111 -2.63 18.14 -6.41
CA GLY A 111 -1.28 18.65 -6.20
C GLY A 111 -0.14 17.67 -6.34
N VAL A 112 -0.39 16.48 -6.88
CA VAL A 112 0.64 15.49 -7.22
C VAL A 112 1.27 15.88 -8.55
N VAL A 113 2.59 15.85 -8.64
CA VAL A 113 3.35 16.13 -9.86
C VAL A 113 4.04 14.86 -10.31
N PHE A 114 3.74 14.40 -11.52
CA PHE A 114 4.38 13.25 -12.14
C PHE A 114 5.82 13.61 -12.56
N LYS A 115 6.79 13.35 -11.67
CA LYS A 115 8.22 13.58 -11.90
C LYS A 115 8.81 12.58 -12.90
N THR A 116 8.28 11.37 -12.88
CA THR A 116 8.48 10.35 -13.89
C THR A 116 7.14 10.02 -14.54
N PHE A 117 7.20 9.30 -15.65
CA PHE A 117 6.00 8.84 -16.34
C PHE A 117 5.96 7.30 -16.41
N GLY A 118 6.81 6.60 -15.64
CA GLY A 118 6.91 5.14 -15.69
C GLY A 118 5.75 4.43 -15.00
N GLU A 119 4.99 5.15 -14.17
CA GLU A 119 3.92 4.66 -13.32
C GLU A 119 2.75 4.14 -14.15
N LEU A 120 2.15 3.04 -13.71
CA LEU A 120 0.91 2.55 -14.29
C LEU A 120 -0.26 3.38 -13.77
N VAL A 121 -1.20 3.61 -14.68
CA VAL A 121 -2.37 4.43 -14.41
C VAL A 121 -3.30 3.73 -13.43
N GLY A 122 -3.48 2.41 -13.57
CA GLY A 122 -4.28 1.61 -12.64
C GLY A 122 -3.78 1.62 -11.18
N SER A 123 -2.48 1.88 -10.97
CA SER A 123 -1.88 1.99 -9.63
C SER A 123 -1.79 3.43 -9.11
N THR A 124 -2.30 4.41 -9.84
CA THR A 124 -2.22 5.84 -9.49
C THR A 124 -3.58 6.33 -9.01
N ALA A 125 -3.66 6.85 -7.78
CA ALA A 125 -4.93 7.23 -7.15
C ALA A 125 -5.72 8.27 -7.97
N ALA A 126 -5.02 9.18 -8.65
CA ALA A 126 -5.62 10.21 -9.50
C ALA A 126 -6.50 9.67 -10.65
N PHE A 127 -6.32 8.41 -11.04
CA PHE A 127 -7.07 7.78 -12.13
C PHE A 127 -8.14 6.79 -11.65
N GLN A 128 -8.11 6.42 -10.36
CA GLN A 128 -9.11 5.55 -9.75
C GLN A 128 -10.39 6.31 -9.36
N VAL A 129 -10.38 7.65 -9.41
CA VAL A 129 -11.55 8.46 -9.06
C VAL A 129 -12.71 8.30 -10.07
N PRO A 130 -13.96 8.28 -9.60
CA PRO A 130 -15.11 8.24 -10.48
C PRO A 130 -15.24 9.56 -11.25
N GLY A 131 -15.43 9.47 -12.57
CA GLY A 131 -15.71 10.63 -13.43
C GLY A 131 -14.60 10.94 -14.44
N GLN A 132 -14.57 12.19 -14.89
CA GLN A 132 -13.56 12.66 -15.84
C GLN A 132 -12.29 13.05 -15.08
N VAL A 133 -11.18 12.38 -15.39
CA VAL A 133 -9.86 12.74 -14.86
C VAL A 133 -9.39 14.03 -15.54
N VAL A 134 -8.86 14.97 -14.75
CA VAL A 134 -8.32 16.24 -15.23
C VAL A 134 -6.89 16.42 -14.72
N LEU A 135 -5.94 16.59 -15.62
CA LEU A 135 -4.55 16.91 -15.30
C LEU A 135 -4.17 18.31 -15.79
N THR A 136 -3.18 18.90 -15.15
CA THR A 136 -2.60 20.19 -15.50
C THR A 136 -1.22 19.98 -16.10
N LEU A 137 -0.95 20.56 -17.27
CA LEU A 137 0.38 20.58 -17.88
C LEU A 137 1.18 21.75 -17.31
N LEU A 138 2.37 21.45 -16.80
CA LEU A 138 3.29 22.41 -16.18
C LEU A 138 4.59 22.48 -16.98
N MET A 139 5.05 23.68 -17.29
CA MET A 139 6.43 23.88 -17.73
C MET A 139 7.38 23.84 -16.52
N PRO A 140 8.67 23.54 -16.70
CA PRO A 140 9.64 23.55 -15.60
C PRO A 140 9.68 24.89 -14.86
N THR A 141 9.47 26.00 -15.57
CA THR A 141 9.38 27.36 -15.00
C THR A 141 8.15 27.59 -14.13
N ASP A 142 7.08 26.83 -14.33
CA ASP A 142 5.82 26.92 -13.58
C ASP A 142 5.86 26.14 -12.26
N LEU A 143 6.75 25.14 -12.14
CA LEU A 143 6.80 24.22 -11.00
C LEU A 143 6.87 24.93 -9.65
N ALA A 144 7.70 25.97 -9.51
CA ALA A 144 7.83 26.69 -8.24
C ALA A 144 6.54 27.42 -7.85
N THR A 145 5.83 27.98 -8.83
CA THR A 145 4.57 28.70 -8.63
C THR A 145 3.43 27.73 -8.30
N PHE A 146 3.33 26.63 -9.07
CA PHE A 146 2.42 25.54 -8.78
C PHE A 146 2.68 25.00 -7.38
N ALA A 147 3.95 24.74 -7.06
CA ALA A 147 4.34 24.11 -5.82
C ALA A 147 3.97 24.93 -4.58
N ALA A 148 4.12 26.26 -4.65
CA ALA A 148 3.83 27.16 -3.54
C ALA A 148 2.35 27.20 -3.14
N THR A 149 1.44 26.74 -4.01
CA THR A 149 0.00 26.93 -3.85
C THR A 149 -0.81 25.63 -3.95
N HIS A 150 -0.29 24.61 -4.62
CA HIS A 150 -1.06 23.42 -4.95
C HIS A 150 -0.42 22.11 -4.47
N LEU A 151 0.83 22.05 -3.97
CA LEU A 151 1.42 20.74 -3.61
C LEU A 151 0.55 19.99 -2.61
N LYS A 152 0.28 18.72 -2.95
CA LYS A 152 -0.33 17.79 -2.03
C LYS A 152 0.54 17.67 -0.79
N GLN A 153 -0.06 17.89 0.37
CA GLN A 153 0.55 17.66 1.67
C GLN A 153 -0.13 16.44 2.27
N HIS A 154 0.66 15.46 2.67
CA HIS A 154 0.16 14.27 3.33
C HIS A 154 0.20 14.48 4.84
N LYS A 155 -0.84 14.03 5.52
CA LYS A 155 -0.91 14.05 6.98
C LYS A 155 -1.44 12.71 7.44
N TRP A 156 -0.88 12.20 8.53
CA TRP A 156 -1.45 11.09 9.24
C TRP A 156 -2.64 11.59 10.08
N LYS A 157 -3.73 10.82 10.15
CA LYS A 157 -4.87 11.16 11.00
C LYS A 157 -4.42 11.31 12.46
N LYS A 158 -4.66 12.48 13.04
CA LYS A 158 -4.36 12.83 14.43
C LYS A 158 -5.51 13.64 15.02
N THR A 159 -5.80 13.40 16.28
CA THR A 159 -6.79 14.19 17.01
C THR A 159 -6.22 15.57 17.35
N THR A 160 -7.07 16.60 17.38
CA THR A 160 -6.61 17.95 17.72
C THR A 160 -6.42 18.06 19.23
N ALA A 161 -5.20 18.32 19.68
CA ALA A 161 -4.88 18.46 21.09
C ALA A 161 -5.78 19.49 21.81
N ALA A 162 -6.37 19.10 22.93
CA ALA A 162 -7.13 19.97 23.81
C ALA A 162 -6.18 20.89 24.62
N PRO A 163 -6.62 22.10 24.98
CA PRO A 163 -5.84 23.00 25.82
C PRO A 163 -5.67 22.40 27.23
N CYS A 164 -4.43 22.30 27.71
CA CYS A 164 -4.12 21.82 29.05
C CYS A 164 -3.17 22.75 29.79
N THR A 165 -3.54 23.11 31.03
CA THR A 165 -2.71 23.92 31.94
C THR A 165 -2.13 23.10 33.10
N SER A 166 -2.47 21.81 33.18
CA SER A 166 -1.97 20.92 34.21
C SER A 166 -0.46 20.75 34.11
N ARG A 167 0.18 20.58 35.27
CA ARG A 167 1.60 20.20 35.34
C ARG A 167 1.81 18.69 35.32
N GLY A 168 0.78 17.90 35.62
CA GLY A 168 0.87 16.44 35.62
C GLY A 168 0.97 15.89 34.21
N GLU A 169 1.75 14.83 34.04
CA GLU A 169 2.01 14.24 32.72
C GLU A 169 0.80 13.46 32.20
N LEU A 170 0.03 12.81 33.07
CA LEU A 170 -1.20 12.14 32.67
C LEU A 170 -2.20 13.13 32.06
N GLU A 171 -2.48 14.25 32.71
CA GLU A 171 -3.44 15.23 32.20
C GLU A 171 -2.96 15.90 30.91
N LYS A 172 -1.64 15.98 30.70
CA LYS A 172 -1.08 16.43 29.41
C LYS A 172 -1.31 15.39 28.33
N CYS A 173 -1.08 14.10 28.61
CA CYS A 173 -1.36 13.03 27.65
C CYS A 173 -2.85 12.94 27.32
N VAL A 174 -3.73 13.01 28.32
CA VAL A 174 -5.19 13.01 28.12
C VAL A 174 -5.60 14.15 27.20
N ALA A 175 -5.06 15.36 27.39
CA ALA A 175 -5.38 16.48 26.53
C ALA A 175 -4.74 16.40 25.14
N GLU A 176 -3.53 15.85 25.03
CA GLU A 176 -2.78 15.84 23.78
C GLU A 176 -3.17 14.69 22.85
N PHE A 177 -3.52 13.53 23.41
CA PHE A 177 -3.79 12.29 22.68
C PHE A 177 -5.20 11.72 22.96
N HIS A 178 -6.07 12.49 23.63
CA HIS A 178 -7.46 12.10 23.95
C HIS A 178 -7.58 10.72 24.60
N LEU A 179 -6.70 10.43 25.54
CA LEU A 179 -6.67 9.15 26.25
C LEU A 179 -8.02 8.82 26.92
N ILE A 180 -8.45 7.57 26.79
CA ILE A 180 -9.72 7.05 27.30
C ILE A 180 -9.44 6.29 28.60
N ASP A 181 -10.18 6.60 29.67
CA ASP A 181 -10.13 5.91 30.98
C ASP A 181 -8.70 5.67 31.52
N ALA A 182 -7.83 6.65 31.28
CA ALA A 182 -6.40 6.53 31.54
C ALA A 182 -6.08 6.35 33.03
N GLN A 183 -5.32 5.29 33.34
CA GLN A 183 -4.99 4.91 34.71
C GLN A 183 -3.76 5.67 35.24
N PRO A 184 -3.74 6.06 36.54
CA PRO A 184 -2.57 6.68 37.14
C PRO A 184 -1.32 5.79 37.04
N SER A 185 -0.25 6.32 36.45
CA SER A 185 1.02 5.60 36.30
C SER A 185 2.21 6.57 36.26
N PRO A 186 3.39 6.21 36.80
CA PRO A 186 4.60 7.01 36.63
C PRO A 186 5.13 7.02 35.18
N GLY A 187 4.64 6.11 34.31
CA GLY A 187 5.13 5.95 32.94
C GLY A 187 4.68 7.02 31.94
N TRP A 188 3.72 7.88 32.28
CA TRP A 188 3.13 8.84 31.33
C TRP A 188 4.13 9.83 30.72
N ALA A 189 5.20 10.19 31.45
CA ALA A 189 6.27 11.04 30.91
C ALA A 189 7.00 10.36 29.73
N MET A 190 7.30 9.06 29.86
CA MET A 190 7.96 8.29 28.81
C MET A 190 7.01 8.04 27.64
N TYR A 191 5.76 7.67 27.94
CA TYR A 191 4.68 7.54 26.95
C TYR A 191 4.58 8.77 26.07
N ARG A 192 4.45 9.95 26.69
CA ARG A 192 4.35 11.21 25.99
C ARG A 192 5.55 11.51 25.11
N GLY A 193 6.76 11.27 25.63
CA GLY A 193 7.99 11.51 24.88
C GLY A 193 8.12 10.60 23.67
N GLN A 194 7.81 9.31 23.84
CA GLN A 194 7.88 8.33 22.77
C GLN A 194 6.79 8.56 21.71
N ARG A 195 5.55 8.84 22.15
CA ARG A 195 4.44 9.14 21.25
C ARG A 195 4.72 10.36 20.37
N LYS A 196 5.24 11.44 20.95
CA LYS A 196 5.71 12.61 20.18
C LYS A 196 6.83 12.28 19.20
N ALA A 197 7.75 11.39 19.59
CA ALA A 197 8.82 10.97 18.69
C ALA A 197 8.26 10.19 17.50
N ALA A 198 7.28 9.30 17.73
CA ALA A 198 6.58 8.56 16.67
C ALA A 198 5.79 9.50 15.75
N ASP A 199 5.00 10.39 16.34
CA ASP A 199 4.21 11.40 15.64
C ASP A 199 5.07 12.28 14.74
N LYS A 200 6.22 12.70 15.24
CA LYS A 200 7.20 13.48 14.49
C LYS A 200 7.86 12.64 13.38
N TYR A 201 8.17 11.39 13.66
CA TYR A 201 8.80 10.50 12.69
C TYR A 201 7.90 10.28 11.47
N ILE A 202 6.61 9.99 11.68
CA ILE A 202 5.66 9.82 10.57
C ILE A 202 5.40 11.14 9.82
N GLU A 203 5.36 12.28 10.52
CA GLU A 203 5.29 13.59 9.86
C GLU A 203 6.49 13.83 8.94
N GLU A 204 7.71 13.63 9.46
CA GLU A 204 8.94 13.76 8.66
C GLU A 204 8.92 12.77 7.48
N ALA A 205 8.45 11.53 7.65
CA ALA A 205 8.33 10.55 6.57
C ALA A 205 7.32 10.99 5.50
N LEU A 206 6.13 11.49 5.88
CA LEU A 206 5.10 11.96 4.96
C LEU A 206 5.49 13.23 4.21
N GLU A 207 6.31 14.10 4.82
CA GLU A 207 6.87 15.29 4.17
C GLU A 207 7.76 14.93 2.96
N HIS A 208 8.38 13.74 2.93
CA HIS A 208 9.17 13.29 1.78
C HIS A 208 8.30 13.06 0.53
N TYR A 209 6.99 12.83 0.70
CA TYR A 209 6.02 12.64 -0.38
C TYR A 209 5.30 13.94 -0.75
N ALA A 210 5.75 15.10 -0.28
CA ALA A 210 5.14 16.39 -0.64
C ALA A 210 5.18 16.59 -2.16
N GLY A 211 4.00 16.71 -2.77
CA GLY A 211 3.85 16.80 -4.22
C GLY A 211 3.95 15.49 -4.98
N ASP A 212 4.10 14.35 -4.31
CA ASP A 212 4.04 13.01 -4.89
C ASP A 212 2.82 12.26 -4.33
N GLU A 213 2.46 11.10 -4.89
CA GLU A 213 1.53 10.19 -4.21
C GLU A 213 2.23 9.57 -2.99
N ARG A 214 1.53 9.46 -1.87
CA ARG A 214 2.00 8.63 -0.75
C ARG A 214 1.74 7.16 -1.10
N PRO A 215 2.54 6.22 -0.54
CA PRO A 215 2.25 4.79 -0.69
C PRO A 215 0.81 4.45 -0.28
N GLN A 216 0.09 3.73 -1.14
CA GLN A 216 -1.33 3.39 -0.93
C GLN A 216 -1.59 2.63 0.38
N ILE A 217 -0.59 1.91 0.89
CA ILE A 217 -0.72 1.19 2.16
C ILE A 217 -1.03 2.11 3.35
N TYR A 218 -0.66 3.40 3.30
CA TYR A 218 -1.09 4.37 4.32
C TYR A 218 -2.61 4.58 4.29
N ASP A 219 -3.18 4.72 3.08
CA ASP A 219 -4.64 4.86 2.91
C ASP A 219 -5.35 3.57 3.37
N LYS A 220 -4.76 2.40 3.10
CA LYS A 220 -5.30 1.10 3.54
C LYS A 220 -5.28 0.92 5.04
N ILE A 221 -4.22 1.34 5.72
CA ILE A 221 -4.19 1.31 7.19
C ILE A 221 -5.30 2.22 7.74
N GLU A 222 -5.50 3.42 7.19
CA GLU A 222 -6.56 4.32 7.64
C GLU A 222 -7.97 3.75 7.38
N ALA A 223 -8.21 3.16 6.20
CA ALA A 223 -9.48 2.53 5.86
C ALA A 223 -9.76 1.29 6.73
N ALA A 224 -8.85 0.32 6.77
CA ALA A 224 -9.02 -0.90 7.55
C ALA A 224 -9.22 -0.61 9.04
N VAL A 225 -8.53 0.39 9.59
CA VAL A 225 -8.73 0.79 10.99
C VAL A 225 -10.12 1.40 11.18
N ALA A 226 -10.59 2.24 10.25
CA ALA A 226 -11.94 2.79 10.32
C ALA A 226 -13.00 1.68 10.27
N ASP A 227 -12.86 0.73 9.35
CA ASP A 227 -13.80 -0.38 9.17
C ASP A 227 -13.93 -1.23 10.45
N VAL A 228 -12.80 -1.56 11.09
CA VAL A 228 -12.82 -2.29 12.37
C VAL A 228 -13.47 -1.46 13.48
N LEU A 229 -13.21 -0.15 13.55
CA LEU A 229 -13.78 0.71 14.59
C LEU A 229 -15.29 0.93 14.42
N GLU A 230 -15.81 0.95 13.19
CA GLU A 230 -17.24 1.04 12.90
C GLU A 230 -18.04 -0.17 13.43
N LEU A 231 -17.38 -1.30 13.66
CA LEU A 231 -17.99 -2.51 14.25
C LEU A 231 -18.09 -2.45 15.78
N THR A 232 -17.50 -1.43 16.42
CA THR A 232 -17.43 -1.30 17.88
C THR A 232 -18.46 -0.33 18.44
N ASP A 233 -18.73 -0.40 19.75
CA ASP A 233 -19.61 0.56 20.45
C ASP A 233 -18.86 1.80 20.97
N LEU A 234 -17.85 2.28 20.23
CA LEU A 234 -16.98 3.38 20.65
C LEU A 234 -17.61 4.77 20.46
N GLY A 235 -18.37 4.99 19.38
CA GLY A 235 -18.99 6.28 19.09
C GLY A 235 -17.97 7.41 18.95
N ASP A 236 -18.06 8.46 19.77
CA ASP A 236 -17.15 9.60 19.70
C ASP A 236 -15.69 9.28 20.11
N GLN A 237 -15.44 8.07 20.62
CA GLN A 237 -14.13 7.59 21.03
C GLN A 237 -13.32 6.97 19.88
N GLU A 238 -13.93 6.70 18.72
CA GLU A 238 -13.28 6.07 17.56
C GLU A 238 -12.03 6.85 17.09
N ASP A 239 -12.14 8.18 16.99
CA ASP A 239 -11.04 9.03 16.56
C ASP A 239 -9.82 8.94 17.50
N ALA A 240 -10.04 8.75 18.80
CA ALA A 240 -8.96 8.58 19.77
C ALA A 240 -8.26 7.22 19.62
N ILE A 241 -9.00 6.15 19.31
CA ILE A 241 -8.41 4.83 19.03
C ILE A 241 -7.67 4.83 17.70
N HIS A 242 -8.24 5.46 16.66
CA HIS A 242 -7.56 5.60 15.39
C HIS A 242 -6.24 6.37 15.54
N ASP A 243 -6.22 7.45 16.32
CA ASP A 243 -4.99 8.19 16.61
C ASP A 243 -3.99 7.33 17.38
N CYS A 244 -4.40 6.31 18.15
CA CYS A 244 -3.46 5.43 18.83
C CYS A 244 -2.54 4.62 17.89
N ILE A 245 -2.84 4.53 16.60
CA ILE A 245 -2.09 3.76 15.60
C ILE A 245 -1.13 4.67 14.83
N VAL A 246 0.16 4.33 14.83
CA VAL A 246 1.20 5.07 14.09
C VAL A 246 2.01 4.11 13.22
N PRO A 247 1.93 4.21 11.89
CA PRO A 247 2.85 3.52 10.98
C PRO A 247 4.23 4.17 11.08
N LEU A 248 5.21 3.39 11.52
CA LEU A 248 6.58 3.83 11.77
C LEU A 248 7.55 3.43 10.64
N SER A 249 7.23 2.43 9.83
CA SER A 249 8.00 2.11 8.62
C SER A 249 7.07 1.49 7.59
N VAL A 250 7.26 1.88 6.33
CA VAL A 250 6.54 1.33 5.19
C VAL A 250 7.55 1.20 4.07
N GLU A 251 7.76 -0.03 3.61
CA GLU A 251 8.55 -0.34 2.43
C GLU A 251 7.69 -1.19 1.50
N LEU A 252 7.55 -0.78 0.25
CA LEU A 252 6.77 -1.48 -0.77
C LEU A 252 7.63 -1.71 -2.00
N GLY A 253 7.50 -2.88 -2.60
CA GLY A 253 7.99 -3.22 -3.92
C GLY A 253 6.83 -3.67 -4.81
N ASP A 254 6.88 -3.31 -6.09
CA ASP A 254 5.95 -3.81 -7.10
C ASP A 254 6.59 -4.86 -8.01
N ASP A 255 5.78 -5.58 -8.77
CA ASP A 255 6.21 -6.58 -9.76
C ASP A 255 6.51 -5.97 -11.15
N GLY A 256 6.55 -4.64 -11.27
CA GLY A 256 6.62 -3.90 -12.52
C GLY A 256 5.29 -3.76 -13.26
N TRP A 257 4.22 -4.41 -12.77
CA TRP A 257 2.86 -4.34 -13.30
C TRP A 257 1.89 -3.69 -12.31
N GLY A 258 2.42 -3.01 -11.29
CA GLY A 258 1.66 -2.27 -10.29
C GLY A 258 1.05 -3.16 -9.19
N ASN A 259 1.31 -4.47 -9.19
CA ASN A 259 0.94 -5.32 -8.06
C ASN A 259 2.04 -5.30 -7.01
N VAL A 260 1.66 -5.36 -5.74
CA VAL A 260 2.62 -5.45 -4.65
C VAL A 260 3.31 -6.81 -4.72
N SER A 261 4.63 -6.80 -4.90
CA SER A 261 5.49 -7.99 -4.86
C SER A 261 6.17 -8.15 -3.52
N HIS A 262 6.33 -7.07 -2.76
CA HIS A 262 6.96 -7.08 -1.46
C HIS A 262 6.37 -5.96 -0.60
N ALA A 263 6.09 -6.24 0.67
CA ALA A 263 5.73 -5.20 1.63
C ALA A 263 6.30 -5.49 3.01
N GLU A 264 6.94 -4.50 3.61
CA GLU A 264 7.28 -4.47 5.03
C GLU A 264 6.58 -3.28 5.67
N VAL A 265 5.68 -3.56 6.62
CA VAL A 265 4.95 -2.51 7.35
C VAL A 265 5.19 -2.68 8.83
N PHE A 266 5.69 -1.63 9.47
CA PHE A 266 5.91 -1.59 10.90
C PHE A 266 5.06 -0.49 11.52
N SER A 267 4.14 -0.88 12.40
CA SER A 267 3.23 0.02 13.09
C SER A 267 3.32 -0.13 14.60
N ARG A 268 2.97 0.94 15.32
CA ARG A 268 2.87 0.94 16.77
C ARG A 268 1.47 1.36 17.19
N VAL A 269 0.82 0.50 17.96
CA VAL A 269 -0.48 0.73 18.59
C VAL A 269 -0.26 1.12 20.04
N TYR A 270 -0.50 2.38 20.37
CA TYR A 270 -0.39 2.89 21.73
C TYR A 270 -1.64 2.53 22.54
N SER A 271 -1.48 2.16 23.80
CA SER A 271 -2.62 2.01 24.69
C SER A 271 -3.20 3.39 25.05
N PRO A 272 -4.52 3.60 24.95
CA PRO A 272 -5.18 4.80 25.47
C PRO A 272 -5.33 4.78 27.00
N THR A 273 -5.29 3.61 27.64
CA THR A 273 -5.59 3.46 29.08
C THR A 273 -4.34 3.36 29.95
N LYS A 274 -3.22 2.90 29.40
CA LYS A 274 -1.97 2.60 30.12
C LYS A 274 -0.76 3.13 29.34
N PRO A 275 0.38 3.43 30.00
CA PRO A 275 1.59 3.86 29.29
C PRO A 275 2.34 2.67 28.66
N THR A 276 1.68 1.97 27.75
CA THR A 276 2.15 0.77 27.04
C THR A 276 1.87 0.90 25.54
N ALA A 277 2.57 0.11 24.72
CA ALA A 277 2.28 0.00 23.30
C ALA A 277 2.53 -1.44 22.82
N VAL A 278 1.92 -1.76 21.69
CA VAL A 278 2.15 -3.00 20.93
C VAL A 278 2.72 -2.59 19.58
N ASP A 279 3.88 -3.15 19.27
CA ASP A 279 4.49 -3.08 17.95
C ASP A 279 3.90 -4.19 17.08
N VAL A 280 3.53 -3.88 15.85
CA VAL A 280 3.01 -4.83 14.85
C VAL A 280 3.86 -4.72 13.59
N TYR A 281 4.23 -5.86 13.02
CA TYR A 281 5.09 -5.94 11.85
C TYR A 281 4.50 -6.92 10.83
N LEU A 282 4.34 -6.46 9.61
CA LEU A 282 3.99 -7.26 8.44
C LEU A 282 5.24 -7.49 7.59
N GLU A 283 5.44 -8.74 7.18
CA GLU A 283 6.39 -9.15 6.16
C GLU A 283 5.61 -9.90 5.06
N TYR A 284 5.60 -9.32 3.87
CA TYR A 284 4.87 -9.84 2.71
C TYR A 284 5.80 -9.99 1.52
N HIS A 285 5.64 -11.09 0.80
CA HIS A 285 6.32 -11.33 -0.47
C HIS A 285 5.44 -12.15 -1.40
N TYR A 286 5.47 -11.75 -2.65
CA TYR A 286 4.75 -12.36 -3.74
C TYR A 286 5.60 -12.29 -5.01
N ARG A 287 5.88 -13.45 -5.60
CA ARG A 287 6.57 -13.50 -6.88
C ARG A 287 6.19 -14.75 -7.67
N THR A 288 5.53 -14.52 -8.80
CA THR A 288 5.34 -15.54 -9.82
C THR A 288 6.66 -15.81 -10.54
N ARG A 289 7.03 -17.09 -10.66
CA ARG A 289 8.13 -17.60 -11.46
C ARG A 289 7.58 -18.43 -12.62
N TYR A 290 8.45 -18.81 -13.55
CA TYR A 290 8.05 -19.58 -14.73
C TYR A 290 7.37 -20.93 -14.38
N GLU A 291 7.79 -21.57 -13.28
CA GLU A 291 7.30 -22.89 -12.85
C GLU A 291 6.91 -22.94 -11.37
N SER A 292 6.89 -21.80 -10.65
CA SER A 292 6.54 -21.78 -9.22
C SER A 292 6.04 -20.41 -8.77
N VAL A 293 5.49 -20.35 -7.57
CA VAL A 293 5.14 -19.11 -6.87
C VAL A 293 5.93 -19.05 -5.57
N GLU A 294 6.57 -17.91 -5.31
CA GLU A 294 7.07 -17.58 -3.96
C GLU A 294 6.03 -16.70 -3.26
N PHE A 295 5.46 -17.19 -2.17
CA PHE A 295 4.48 -16.47 -1.39
C PHE A 295 4.73 -16.63 0.10
N TYR A 296 4.75 -15.51 0.82
CA TYR A 296 4.53 -15.49 2.27
C TYR A 296 3.86 -14.18 2.71
N CYS A 297 3.04 -14.26 3.74
CA CYS A 297 2.41 -13.15 4.43
C CYS A 297 2.45 -13.46 5.92
N ASN A 298 3.26 -12.71 6.66
CA ASN A 298 3.53 -12.97 8.06
C ASN A 298 3.24 -11.71 8.88
N VAL A 299 2.48 -11.87 9.96
CA VAL A 299 2.21 -10.79 10.91
C VAL A 299 2.78 -11.16 12.26
N TYR A 300 3.57 -10.26 12.81
CA TYR A 300 4.24 -10.41 14.10
C TYR A 300 3.86 -9.26 15.03
N TYR A 301 3.91 -9.52 16.34
CA TYR A 301 3.72 -8.51 17.37
C TYR A 301 4.85 -8.50 18.40
N ARG A 302 5.11 -7.36 19.02
CA ARG A 302 6.02 -7.21 20.16
C ARG A 302 5.41 -6.30 21.20
N LEU A 303 5.42 -6.76 22.46
CA LEU A 303 5.06 -5.91 23.59
C LEU A 303 6.17 -4.90 23.85
N GLU A 304 5.85 -3.60 23.81
CA GLU A 304 6.80 -2.54 24.11
C GLU A 304 6.44 -1.88 25.44
N PRO A 305 7.09 -2.26 26.56
CA PRO A 305 7.00 -1.48 27.78
C PRO A 305 7.71 -0.14 27.53
N ILE A 306 6.95 0.96 27.60
CA ILE A 306 7.48 2.29 27.28
C ILE A 306 8.34 2.79 28.44
N ASN A 307 9.62 2.42 28.38
CA ASN A 307 10.62 2.75 29.39
C ASN A 307 11.62 3.82 28.92
N ASP A 308 11.58 4.20 27.65
CA ASP A 308 12.40 5.25 27.04
C ASP A 308 11.54 6.09 26.09
N THR A 309 11.94 7.34 25.92
CA THR A 309 11.42 8.28 24.92
C THR A 309 11.89 8.00 23.49
N LYS A 310 12.94 7.19 23.33
CA LYS A 310 13.44 6.80 22.01
C LYS A 310 12.55 5.73 21.38
N LEU A 311 12.36 5.84 20.06
CA LEU A 311 11.70 4.81 19.27
C LEU A 311 12.63 3.62 19.07
N ASN A 312 12.08 2.43 19.22
CA ASN A 312 12.75 1.17 18.93
C ASN A 312 12.30 0.65 17.57
N LEU A 313 12.97 1.09 16.50
CA LEU A 313 12.66 0.71 15.12
C LEU A 313 13.36 -0.60 14.69
N ARG A 314 13.69 -1.48 15.63
CA ARG A 314 14.33 -2.77 15.32
C ARG A 314 13.28 -3.76 14.82
N MET A 315 13.14 -3.86 13.51
CA MET A 315 12.33 -4.87 12.81
C MET A 315 13.04 -6.23 12.83
N PRO A 316 12.31 -7.36 12.66
CA PRO A 316 12.93 -8.66 12.41
C PRO A 316 13.92 -8.60 11.24
N LEU A 317 15.03 -9.34 11.32
CA LEU A 317 16.02 -9.43 10.22
C LEU A 317 16.11 -10.89 9.76
N GLY A 318 14.98 -11.41 9.29
CA GLY A 318 14.80 -12.80 8.90
C GLY A 318 14.59 -13.77 10.08
N PRO A 319 14.45 -15.07 9.78
CA PRO A 319 13.90 -16.08 10.70
C PRO A 319 14.72 -16.29 11.98
N ASN A 320 16.01 -15.94 11.96
CA ASN A 320 16.93 -16.15 13.09
C ASN A 320 17.04 -14.94 14.04
N LYS A 321 16.39 -13.81 13.73
CA LYS A 321 16.47 -12.57 14.52
C LYS A 321 15.11 -11.91 14.63
N MET A 322 14.23 -12.54 15.41
CA MET A 322 12.90 -12.01 15.69
C MET A 322 12.90 -10.77 16.59
N ASN A 323 14.02 -10.34 17.20
CA ASN A 323 14.10 -9.08 17.95
C ASN A 323 12.98 -8.85 19.00
N GLY A 324 12.51 -9.92 19.63
CA GLY A 324 11.42 -9.91 20.62
C GLY A 324 10.01 -9.93 20.02
N PHE A 325 9.88 -10.08 18.71
CA PHE A 325 8.62 -10.31 18.03
C PHE A 325 8.17 -11.77 18.18
N TYR A 326 6.86 -11.94 18.22
CA TYR A 326 6.14 -13.21 18.28
C TYR A 326 5.14 -13.25 17.11
N PRO A 327 4.94 -14.40 16.46
CA PRO A 327 3.97 -14.50 15.38
C PRO A 327 2.53 -14.31 15.88
N VAL A 328 1.75 -13.52 15.15
CA VAL A 328 0.28 -13.57 15.16
C VAL A 328 -0.14 -14.72 14.25
N PHE A 329 0.25 -14.64 12.98
CA PHE A 329 0.16 -15.74 12.02
C PHE A 329 1.31 -15.66 11.01
N GLU A 330 1.58 -16.81 10.40
CA GLU A 330 2.51 -16.97 9.28
C GLU A 330 1.77 -17.80 8.23
N MET A 331 1.69 -17.30 7.00
CA MET A 331 1.13 -18.04 5.87
C MET A 331 2.07 -17.98 4.67
N GLY A 332 2.14 -19.03 3.89
CA GLY A 332 3.01 -19.12 2.72
C GLY A 332 2.77 -20.36 1.88
N LEU A 333 3.56 -20.51 0.83
CA LEU A 333 3.60 -21.72 0.01
C LEU A 333 4.97 -22.38 0.15
N ALA A 334 4.98 -23.70 0.41
CA ALA A 334 6.22 -24.47 0.40
C ALA A 334 6.78 -24.54 -1.03
N ASP A 335 8.08 -24.33 -1.18
CA ASP A 335 8.78 -24.44 -2.47
C ASP A 335 9.28 -25.89 -2.69
N ILE A 336 8.37 -26.87 -2.68
CA ILE A 336 8.74 -28.30 -2.74
C ILE A 336 7.79 -29.12 -3.63
N PRO A 337 8.31 -29.94 -4.57
CA PRO A 337 9.66 -29.89 -5.13
C PRO A 337 9.79 -28.71 -6.13
N PRO A 338 10.94 -28.00 -6.19
CA PRO A 338 11.09 -26.88 -7.11
C PRO A 338 11.08 -27.32 -8.59
N GLY A 339 10.59 -26.44 -9.48
CA GLY A 339 10.58 -26.62 -10.95
C GLY A 339 9.26 -27.19 -11.50
N ARG A 340 9.28 -27.86 -12.66
CA ARG A 340 8.08 -28.41 -13.35
C ARG A 340 7.13 -29.29 -12.53
N ARG A 341 7.58 -29.79 -11.38
CA ARG A 341 6.79 -30.63 -10.47
C ARG A 341 6.33 -29.86 -9.22
N TRP A 342 6.57 -28.55 -9.18
CA TRP A 342 6.12 -27.68 -8.11
C TRP A 342 4.60 -27.77 -7.99
N ARG A 343 4.16 -27.84 -6.74
CA ARG A 343 2.75 -27.80 -6.35
C ARG A 343 2.65 -26.82 -5.20
N ALA A 344 1.58 -26.02 -5.19
CA ALA A 344 1.26 -25.18 -4.05
C ALA A 344 0.96 -26.08 -2.84
N ILE A 345 1.81 -26.02 -1.81
CA ILE A 345 1.56 -26.67 -0.53
C ILE A 345 1.45 -25.57 0.51
N ASP A 346 0.27 -25.43 1.08
CA ASP A 346 -0.03 -24.39 2.06
C ASP A 346 0.77 -24.59 3.35
N GLU A 347 1.54 -23.59 3.73
CA GLU A 347 2.18 -23.51 5.04
C GLU A 347 1.49 -22.43 5.86
N ARG A 348 0.73 -22.83 6.89
CA ARG A 348 -0.06 -21.91 7.72
C ARG A 348 0.13 -22.20 9.19
N THR A 349 0.53 -21.18 9.95
CA THR A 349 0.73 -21.26 11.40
C THR A 349 0.03 -20.09 12.09
N PHE A 350 -0.71 -20.38 13.16
CA PHE A 350 -1.27 -19.35 14.03
C PHE A 350 -0.48 -19.31 15.34
N GLY A 351 0.22 -18.22 15.58
CA GLY A 351 1.28 -18.12 16.58
C GLY A 351 0.86 -17.61 17.94
N ILE A 352 -0.36 -17.07 18.06
CA ILE A 352 -0.86 -16.48 19.29
C ILE A 352 -1.87 -17.39 20.01
N SER A 353 -1.67 -17.60 21.31
CA SER A 353 -2.60 -18.36 22.16
C SER A 353 -3.68 -17.47 22.78
N THR A 354 -4.83 -18.05 23.13
CA THR A 354 -5.91 -17.38 23.89
C THR A 354 -5.41 -16.57 25.10
N THR A 355 -4.41 -17.11 25.82
CA THR A 355 -3.85 -16.42 27.00
C THR A 355 -3.07 -15.17 26.61
N GLN A 356 -2.29 -15.24 25.52
CA GLN A 356 -1.55 -14.09 24.99
C GLN A 356 -2.50 -13.06 24.40
N THR A 357 -3.53 -13.48 23.67
CA THR A 357 -4.53 -12.57 23.08
C THR A 357 -5.26 -11.77 24.16
N ARG A 358 -5.69 -12.43 25.25
CA ARG A 358 -6.30 -11.73 26.39
C ARG A 358 -5.32 -10.80 27.10
N ALA A 359 -4.04 -11.18 27.19
CA ALA A 359 -3.02 -10.30 27.76
C ALA A 359 -2.79 -9.06 26.89
N LEU A 360 -2.75 -9.19 25.56
CA LEU A 360 -2.67 -8.06 24.63
C LEU A 360 -3.86 -7.12 24.77
N HIS A 361 -5.07 -7.70 24.77
CA HIS A 361 -6.32 -6.96 24.98
C HIS A 361 -6.27 -6.15 26.30
N SER A 362 -5.87 -6.78 27.41
CA SER A 362 -5.71 -6.08 28.70
C SER A 362 -4.63 -4.99 28.70
N ILE A 363 -3.53 -5.20 27.97
CA ILE A 363 -2.44 -4.25 27.84
C ILE A 363 -2.86 -3.01 27.05
N LEU A 364 -3.67 -3.19 26.00
CA LEU A 364 -4.13 -2.09 25.15
C LEU A 364 -5.34 -1.37 25.76
N PHE A 365 -6.36 -2.11 26.18
CA PHE A 365 -7.67 -1.52 26.51
C PHE A 365 -8.05 -1.59 27.98
N GLY A 366 -7.22 -2.20 28.83
CA GLY A 366 -7.52 -2.36 30.26
C GLY A 366 -8.17 -3.71 30.58
N ASP A 367 -8.41 -3.96 31.86
CA ASP A 367 -9.08 -5.21 32.28
C ASP A 367 -10.60 -5.06 32.11
N THR A 368 -11.28 -6.13 31.70
CA THR A 368 -12.75 -6.14 31.61
C THR A 368 -13.36 -5.92 32.99
N SER A 369 -14.19 -4.89 33.09
CA SER A 369 -14.82 -4.48 34.34
C SER A 369 -16.02 -5.39 34.58
N GLY A 370 -15.91 -6.34 35.51
CA GLY A 370 -17.09 -7.10 35.98
C GLY A 370 -18.12 -6.25 36.77
N SER A 371 -18.15 -4.94 36.56
CA SER A 371 -18.95 -3.94 37.27
C SER A 371 -19.75 -3.09 36.29
N ASP A 372 -20.84 -2.46 36.75
CA ASP A 372 -21.83 -1.69 35.96
C ASP A 372 -21.30 -0.48 35.15
N SER A 373 -19.98 -0.27 35.02
CA SER A 373 -19.38 0.72 34.13
C SER A 373 -18.68 0.01 32.97
N GLU A 374 -19.22 0.17 31.76
CA GLU A 374 -18.62 -0.34 30.52
C GLU A 374 -17.30 0.41 30.24
N GLY A 375 -16.18 -0.22 30.58
CA GLY A 375 -14.85 0.30 30.27
C GLY A 375 -14.49 0.06 28.80
N LEU A 376 -13.39 0.66 28.33
CA LEU A 376 -12.93 0.48 26.95
C LEU A 376 -12.73 -1.00 26.56
N ALA A 377 -12.23 -1.81 27.50
CA ALA A 377 -12.05 -3.26 27.32
C ALA A 377 -13.36 -4.02 27.11
N ASP A 378 -14.50 -3.47 27.54
CA ASP A 378 -15.82 -4.06 27.35
C ASP A 378 -16.44 -3.64 26.00
N LYS A 379 -15.96 -2.53 25.40
CA LYS A 379 -16.44 -2.00 24.11
C LYS A 379 -15.70 -2.52 22.88
N ILE A 380 -14.45 -2.93 23.05
CA ILE A 380 -13.64 -3.52 21.99
C ILE A 380 -13.42 -4.98 22.37
N SER A 381 -13.94 -5.91 21.58
CA SER A 381 -13.79 -7.34 21.83
C SER A 381 -12.36 -7.83 21.58
N VAL A 382 -12.05 -9.05 22.02
CA VAL A 382 -10.75 -9.68 21.75
C VAL A 382 -10.54 -9.93 20.25
N ARG A 383 -11.63 -10.22 19.53
CA ARG A 383 -11.65 -10.36 18.07
C ARG A 383 -11.34 -9.03 17.38
N GLU A 384 -12.08 -7.97 17.70
CA GLU A 384 -11.84 -6.63 17.14
C GLU A 384 -10.42 -6.13 17.45
N MET A 385 -9.86 -6.47 18.61
CA MET A 385 -8.46 -6.16 18.92
C MET A 385 -7.50 -6.83 17.93
N LEU A 386 -7.71 -8.10 17.59
CA LEU A 386 -6.88 -8.81 16.62
C LEU A 386 -7.04 -8.21 15.22
N GLU A 387 -8.27 -7.93 14.79
CA GLU A 387 -8.56 -7.25 13.53
C GLU A 387 -7.89 -5.88 13.48
N LEU A 388 -7.90 -5.12 14.58
CA LEU A 388 -7.21 -3.83 14.68
C LEU A 388 -5.69 -3.97 14.57
N LEU A 389 -5.09 -5.05 15.09
CA LEU A 389 -3.67 -5.32 14.87
C LEU A 389 -3.37 -5.59 13.39
N LEU A 390 -4.21 -6.35 12.69
CA LEU A 390 -4.08 -6.59 11.24
C LEU A 390 -4.26 -5.30 10.43
N ALA A 391 -5.30 -4.53 10.75
CA ALA A 391 -5.59 -3.24 10.14
C ALA A 391 -4.44 -2.26 10.33
N SER A 392 -3.75 -2.29 11.48
CA SER A 392 -2.62 -1.41 11.77
C SER A 392 -1.45 -1.58 10.78
N VAL A 393 -1.35 -2.71 10.09
CA VAL A 393 -0.34 -2.99 9.06
C VAL A 393 -0.93 -3.07 7.65
N GLY A 394 -2.19 -2.68 7.48
CA GLY A 394 -2.85 -2.54 6.17
C GLY A 394 -3.53 -3.82 5.68
N ILE A 395 -3.77 -4.79 6.57
CA ILE A 395 -4.61 -5.96 6.27
C ILE A 395 -6.03 -5.65 6.78
N SER A 396 -6.94 -5.36 5.85
CA SER A 396 -8.37 -5.32 6.12
C SER A 396 -8.90 -6.74 6.22
N PHE A 397 -9.46 -7.11 7.37
CA PHE A 397 -9.97 -8.46 7.59
C PHE A 397 -11.12 -8.45 8.57
N TYR A 398 -12.22 -9.10 8.20
CA TYR A 398 -13.38 -9.30 9.05
C TYR A 398 -13.52 -10.78 9.40
N ALA A 399 -13.43 -11.12 10.69
CA ALA A 399 -13.78 -12.45 11.18
C ALA A 399 -15.28 -12.47 11.52
N ALA A 400 -16.06 -13.29 10.83
CA ALA A 400 -17.51 -13.36 11.01
C ALA A 400 -17.91 -13.57 12.48
N SER A 401 -18.91 -12.81 12.96
CA SER A 401 -19.56 -12.99 14.28
C SER A 401 -20.94 -13.62 14.22
N ASP A 402 -21.61 -13.59 13.07
CA ASP A 402 -22.92 -14.23 12.86
C ASP A 402 -22.80 -15.40 11.87
N PRO A 403 -23.54 -16.51 12.05
CA PRO A 403 -23.54 -17.64 11.11
C PRO A 403 -23.97 -17.31 9.68
N ASN A 404 -24.59 -16.15 9.43
CA ASN A 404 -24.97 -15.68 8.10
C ASN A 404 -23.91 -14.76 7.44
N ASP A 405 -22.86 -14.41 8.17
CA ASP A 405 -21.74 -13.63 7.65
C ASP A 405 -20.64 -14.55 7.14
N GLU A 406 -19.77 -14.03 6.27
CA GLU A 406 -18.60 -14.73 5.77
C GLU A 406 -17.33 -14.06 6.29
N ASP A 407 -16.29 -14.87 6.53
CA ASP A 407 -14.94 -14.35 6.77
C ASP A 407 -14.44 -13.74 5.47
N ASP A 408 -14.05 -12.46 5.50
CA ASP A 408 -13.75 -11.74 4.27
C ASP A 408 -12.54 -10.80 4.42
N GLN A 409 -11.82 -10.68 3.33
CA GLN A 409 -10.82 -9.64 3.08
C GLN A 409 -11.38 -8.79 1.94
N ASP A 410 -11.21 -7.47 2.01
CA ASP A 410 -11.71 -6.56 0.96
C ASP A 410 -11.40 -7.05 -0.47
N GLU A 411 -12.36 -6.84 -1.38
CA GLU A 411 -12.27 -7.24 -2.79
C GLU A 411 -10.95 -6.72 -3.41
N PHE A 412 -10.24 -7.60 -4.12
CA PHE A 412 -8.95 -7.28 -4.71
C PHE A 412 -8.99 -6.05 -5.63
N ILE A 413 -8.22 -5.03 -5.26
CA ILE A 413 -7.89 -3.87 -6.08
C ILE A 413 -6.41 -3.95 -6.47
N MET A 414 -6.07 -3.50 -7.69
CA MET A 414 -4.68 -3.41 -8.14
C MET A 414 -3.85 -2.59 -7.14
N GLY A 415 -2.78 -3.20 -6.63
CA GLY A 415 -1.97 -2.64 -5.54
C GLY A 415 -2.24 -3.27 -4.17
N ASP A 416 -3.15 -4.24 -4.06
CA ASP A 416 -3.45 -4.99 -2.83
C ASP A 416 -2.48 -6.13 -2.52
N LEU A 417 -2.40 -6.44 -1.22
CA LEU A 417 -1.71 -7.63 -0.71
C LEU A 417 -2.56 -8.85 -1.09
N ARG A 418 -2.06 -9.66 -2.03
CA ARG A 418 -2.73 -10.87 -2.50
C ARG A 418 -2.46 -12.04 -1.57
N TRP A 419 -3.48 -12.83 -1.26
CA TRP A 419 -3.33 -14.16 -0.71
C TRP A 419 -3.48 -15.15 -1.87
N GLU A 420 -2.38 -15.75 -2.35
CA GLU A 420 -2.43 -16.64 -3.52
C GLU A 420 -2.50 -18.11 -3.12
N GLY A 421 -3.36 -18.87 -3.81
CA GLY A 421 -3.33 -20.33 -3.83
C GLY A 421 -3.84 -21.00 -2.55
N LEU A 422 -4.25 -20.23 -1.54
CA LEU A 422 -4.75 -20.74 -0.27
C LEU A 422 -6.28 -20.68 -0.25
N GLU A 423 -6.96 -21.60 -0.92
CA GLU A 423 -8.43 -21.68 -0.84
C GLU A 423 -8.85 -21.78 0.64
N GLY A 424 -9.73 -20.89 1.07
CA GLY A 424 -10.21 -20.83 2.46
C GLY A 424 -9.21 -20.27 3.47
N SER A 425 -8.21 -19.48 3.05
CA SER A 425 -7.31 -18.77 3.99
C SER A 425 -8.04 -17.78 4.88
N GLU A 426 -9.04 -17.08 4.35
CA GLU A 426 -9.93 -16.19 5.09
C GLU A 426 -10.68 -16.98 6.16
N ARG A 427 -11.27 -18.11 5.77
CA ARG A 427 -11.96 -19.03 6.70
C ARG A 427 -11.02 -19.59 7.76
N TRP A 428 -9.81 -19.99 7.37
CA TRP A 428 -8.81 -20.49 8.30
C TRP A 428 -8.45 -19.41 9.32
N LEU A 429 -8.12 -18.19 8.88
CA LEU A 429 -7.73 -17.10 9.75
C LEU A 429 -8.89 -16.66 10.66
N GLY A 430 -10.09 -16.48 10.11
CA GLY A 430 -11.30 -16.13 10.84
C GLY A 430 -11.61 -17.14 11.94
N ARG A 431 -11.57 -18.44 11.62
CA ARG A 431 -11.72 -19.53 12.60
C ARG A 431 -10.66 -19.48 13.70
N LYS A 432 -9.39 -19.22 13.37
CA LYS A 432 -8.32 -19.11 14.38
C LYS A 432 -8.52 -17.90 15.28
N ILE A 433 -8.91 -16.76 14.72
CA ILE A 433 -9.26 -15.54 15.47
C ILE A 433 -10.42 -15.80 16.43
N ARG A 434 -11.55 -16.34 15.94
CA ARG A 434 -12.71 -16.72 16.77
C ARG A 434 -12.30 -17.66 17.90
N SER A 435 -11.52 -18.70 17.59
CA SER A 435 -11.07 -19.69 18.56
C SER A 435 -10.26 -19.08 19.71
N VAL A 436 -9.35 -18.14 19.42
CA VAL A 436 -8.55 -17.49 20.47
C VAL A 436 -9.28 -16.33 21.16
N ALA A 437 -10.26 -15.71 20.51
CA ALA A 437 -11.18 -14.77 21.13
C ALA A 437 -12.13 -15.47 22.12
N GLY A 438 -12.43 -16.75 21.86
CA GLY A 438 -13.39 -17.55 22.65
C GLY A 438 -14.82 -17.45 22.11
N ASP A 439 -14.96 -17.05 20.84
CA ASP A 439 -16.25 -16.97 20.15
C ASP A 439 -16.75 -18.38 19.79
N ALA A 440 -18.04 -18.49 19.52
CA ALA A 440 -18.62 -19.74 19.05
C ALA A 440 -18.10 -20.07 17.63
N PRO A 441 -17.84 -21.35 17.32
CA PRO A 441 -17.48 -21.75 15.97
C PRO A 441 -18.66 -21.52 15.01
N MET A 442 -18.34 -21.20 13.75
CA MET A 442 -19.30 -21.08 12.66
C MET A 442 -19.67 -22.46 12.09
N ASN A 443 -20.83 -22.55 11.41
CA ASN A 443 -21.30 -23.79 10.79
C ASN A 443 -20.27 -24.38 9.79
N ASN A 444 -19.51 -23.51 9.13
CA ASN A 444 -18.52 -23.89 8.12
C ASN A 444 -17.13 -24.17 8.73
N ASP A 445 -16.94 -23.98 10.05
CA ASP A 445 -15.65 -24.20 10.72
C ASP A 445 -15.32 -25.71 10.87
N GLU A 446 -16.33 -26.58 10.79
CA GLU A 446 -16.23 -28.05 10.94
C GLU A 446 -15.77 -28.78 9.65
N GLU A 447 -15.92 -28.18 8.47
CA GLU A 447 -15.67 -28.87 7.17
C GLU A 447 -14.24 -28.72 6.62
N SER A 448 -13.35 -28.00 7.30
CA SER A 448 -11.97 -27.74 6.84
C SER A 448 -10.91 -28.23 7.84
N GLU A 449 -10.99 -29.51 8.23
CA GLU A 449 -9.77 -30.23 8.59
C GLU A 449 -8.95 -30.37 7.31
N ASP A 450 -7.71 -29.89 7.36
CA ASP A 450 -6.70 -29.86 6.31
C ASP A 450 -6.96 -30.94 5.25
N GLY A 451 -7.22 -30.49 4.02
CA GLY A 451 -7.37 -31.35 2.86
C GLY A 451 -6.27 -32.39 2.88
N ASN A 452 -6.67 -33.63 3.10
CA ASN A 452 -5.86 -34.77 2.72
C ASN A 452 -5.45 -34.49 1.27
N PRO A 453 -4.16 -34.37 0.94
CA PRO A 453 -3.77 -34.18 -0.46
C PRO A 453 -4.47 -35.28 -1.24
N ASP A 454 -5.24 -34.89 -2.26
CA ASP A 454 -5.93 -35.84 -3.14
C ASP A 454 -4.90 -36.88 -3.61
N ASP A 455 -4.93 -38.03 -2.93
CA ASP A 455 -4.31 -39.29 -3.34
C ASP A 455 -5.26 -39.90 -4.40
N ASP A 456 -5.57 -39.15 -5.46
CA ASP A 456 -6.32 -39.66 -6.59
C ASP A 456 -5.63 -39.28 -7.92
N ASP A 457 -5.35 -40.34 -8.66
CA ASP A 457 -5.14 -40.45 -10.11
C ASP A 457 -3.71 -40.25 -10.66
N ASP A 458 -2.92 -41.30 -10.49
CA ASP A 458 -2.62 -42.26 -11.57
C ASP A 458 -3.21 -41.90 -12.96
N ASP A 459 -2.63 -40.92 -13.65
CA ASP A 459 -2.77 -40.82 -15.11
C ASP A 459 -1.43 -41.09 -15.78
N GLU A 460 -1.31 -42.35 -16.23
CA GLU A 460 -0.50 -42.80 -17.36
C GLU A 460 -0.53 -41.77 -18.50
N TYR A 461 0.54 -40.98 -18.62
CA TYR A 461 0.96 -40.47 -19.92
C TYR A 461 2.20 -41.24 -20.35
N ASP A 462 1.92 -42.46 -20.80
CA ASP A 462 2.64 -43.13 -21.88
C ASP A 462 2.40 -42.35 -23.20
N SER A 463 3.30 -42.50 -24.19
CA SER A 463 3.37 -41.80 -25.50
C SER A 463 3.96 -40.37 -25.50
N ASP A 464 5.00 -40.02 -26.25
CA ASP A 464 5.63 -40.68 -27.39
C ASP A 464 7.15 -40.37 -27.48
N GLU A 465 7.87 -41.39 -27.90
CA GLU A 465 9.20 -41.34 -28.50
C GLU A 465 9.19 -40.43 -29.73
N ASP A 466 9.96 -39.34 -29.70
CA ASP A 466 10.45 -38.70 -30.92
C ASP A 466 11.95 -39.01 -31.03
N GLU A 467 12.21 -40.20 -31.57
CA GLU A 467 13.45 -40.55 -32.26
C GLU A 467 13.59 -39.66 -33.51
N GLU A 468 14.31 -38.54 -33.42
CA GLU A 468 14.87 -37.91 -34.63
C GLU A 468 16.22 -38.57 -34.97
N GLU A 469 16.12 -39.72 -35.66
CA GLU A 469 17.10 -40.18 -36.62
C GLU A 469 17.13 -39.20 -37.81
N ASP A 470 18.24 -38.47 -37.98
CA ASP A 470 18.64 -37.94 -39.28
C ASP A 470 20.04 -38.47 -39.61
N GLU A 471 20.07 -39.67 -40.21
CA GLU A 471 21.12 -40.06 -41.15
C GLU A 471 20.92 -39.27 -42.45
N ALA A 472 21.96 -38.58 -42.97
CA ALA A 472 22.44 -38.80 -44.33
C ALA A 472 23.47 -37.76 -44.79
N GLU A 473 24.60 -38.32 -45.21
CA GLU A 473 25.32 -38.02 -46.45
C GLU A 473 26.19 -36.76 -46.52
N GLY A 474 27.49 -37.03 -46.65
CA GLY A 474 28.49 -36.03 -46.96
C GLY A 474 28.54 -35.70 -48.43
N GLU A 475 29.33 -34.69 -48.74
CA GLU A 475 30.11 -34.61 -49.97
C GLU A 475 31.37 -33.80 -49.65
N GLU A 476 32.50 -34.45 -49.91
CA GLU A 476 33.81 -33.83 -50.08
C GLU A 476 33.73 -32.88 -51.28
N ASP A 477 34.43 -31.74 -51.25
CA ASP A 477 35.33 -31.35 -52.34
C ASP A 477 36.13 -30.09 -52.00
N GLU A 478 37.44 -30.33 -51.91
CA GLU A 478 38.54 -29.65 -52.60
C GLU A 478 38.73 -28.11 -52.53
N GLU A 479 39.91 -27.78 -51.98
CA GLU A 479 40.97 -26.90 -52.52
C GLU A 479 40.62 -25.52 -53.12
N GLU A 480 41.22 -24.45 -52.57
CA GLU A 480 42.46 -23.87 -53.13
C GLU A 480 42.92 -22.64 -52.29
N ASP A 481 44.24 -22.58 -52.07
CA ASP A 481 45.17 -21.50 -51.68
C ASP A 481 44.69 -20.10 -51.21
#